data_AF-A0A9W5INV8-F1
#
_entry.id   AF-A0A9W5INV8-F1
#
_cell.length_a   1.000
_cell.length_b   1.000
_cell.length_c   1.000
_cell.angle_alpha   90.00
_cell.angle_beta   90.00
_cell.angle_gamma   90.00
#
_symmetry.space_group_name_H-M   'P 1'
#
loop_
_entity.id
_entity.type
_entity.pdbx_description
1 polymer ?
#
loop_
_entity_poly.entity_id
_entity_poly.type
_entity_poly.pdbx_seq_one_letter_code
_entity_poly.pdbx_strand_id
1 'polypeptide(L)'
;MNNMKLILIEDYYQDAEMCQTAVADFNDENGDPNVELEIYDNINDGLEALNNSYFDGAIIDMKLAADGDEGNQALDLIRENLKRIPVAICTGTPDSISFSDDIPLIGVFKKGEVKYIDIIKNFWDIYITGLTKIMGGVGQIEKSLSQIFIKHLLPEIFIKSTVSDKGSASSESNWVRYAKKNSHETEEALLRHTINHLTHELYKSDGTCYPDEMLIRLLGPTPINTGCILKHEESGIFYIVMSPACDLAERKSESSEGESRKCNTDRAMLVEIQNLDDILSNNEKYKKASTDTQKENIKQSLFGGIKANKGGQYYHWLPILDSCQEGAAINFRRVSTYDEADLNKYFGSPVIQVASPFLKDIISRFSSYYARQGQPDINMDL
;
A
#
# COMPACT_ATOMS: atom_id res chain seq x y z
N MET A 1 6.99 -27.13 -5.04
CA MET A 1 7.85 -25.93 -5.00
C MET A 1 7.33 -25.00 -6.08
N ASN A 2 7.16 -23.71 -5.81
CA ASN A 2 6.80 -22.75 -6.86
C ASN A 2 8.10 -22.25 -7.49
N ASN A 3 8.19 -22.40 -8.81
CA ASN A 3 9.33 -21.97 -9.61
C ASN A 3 9.08 -20.52 -10.07
N MET A 4 10.10 -19.67 -10.07
CA MET A 4 10.02 -18.32 -10.64
C MET A 4 10.11 -18.45 -12.15
N LYS A 5 9.08 -18.03 -12.87
CA LYS A 5 9.06 -18.13 -14.33
C LYS A 5 9.33 -16.77 -14.97
N LEU A 6 10.42 -16.66 -15.70
CA LEU A 6 10.80 -15.46 -16.47
C LEU A 6 10.57 -15.68 -17.96
N ILE A 7 10.22 -14.60 -18.66
CA ILE A 7 10.24 -14.55 -20.12
C ILE A 7 11.34 -13.61 -20.60
N LEU A 8 12.10 -14.02 -21.61
CA LEU A 8 13.03 -13.17 -22.36
C LEU A 8 12.53 -13.03 -23.80
N ILE A 9 12.43 -11.80 -24.27
CA ILE A 9 12.16 -11.49 -25.67
C ILE A 9 13.41 -10.80 -26.24
N GLU A 10 14.18 -11.53 -27.05
CA GLU A 10 15.52 -11.14 -27.54
C GLU A 10 15.82 -11.84 -28.86
N ASP A 11 16.05 -11.08 -29.93
CA ASP A 11 16.31 -11.62 -31.27
C ASP A 11 17.78 -12.01 -31.48
N TYR A 12 18.69 -11.49 -30.64
CA TYR A 12 20.11 -11.78 -30.74
C TYR A 12 20.50 -13.00 -29.90
N TYR A 13 20.78 -14.12 -30.59
CA TYR A 13 21.12 -15.40 -29.97
C TYR A 13 22.20 -15.34 -28.88
N GLN A 14 23.24 -14.50 -29.05
CA GLN A 14 24.31 -14.42 -28.04
C GLN A 14 23.81 -13.78 -26.73
N ASP A 15 22.96 -12.75 -26.82
CA ASP A 15 22.38 -12.12 -25.64
C ASP A 15 21.42 -13.08 -24.94
N ALA A 16 20.63 -13.84 -25.70
CA ALA A 16 19.78 -14.90 -25.20
C ALA A 16 20.58 -16.01 -24.48
N GLU A 17 21.67 -16.48 -25.07
CA GLU A 17 22.57 -17.49 -24.48
C GLU A 17 23.24 -16.97 -23.20
N MET A 18 23.66 -15.69 -23.19
CA MET A 18 24.21 -15.05 -22.00
C MET A 18 23.20 -14.98 -20.86
N CYS A 19 21.95 -14.63 -21.16
CA CYS A 19 20.88 -14.61 -20.15
C CYS A 19 20.57 -16.01 -19.63
N GLN A 20 20.49 -17.01 -20.52
CA GLN A 20 20.27 -18.41 -20.13
C GLN A 20 21.39 -18.96 -19.24
N THR A 21 22.64 -18.61 -19.55
CA THR A 21 23.81 -18.97 -18.73
C THR A 21 23.74 -18.31 -17.36
N ALA A 22 23.35 -17.04 -17.30
CA ALA A 22 23.19 -16.34 -16.03
C ALA A 22 22.08 -16.95 -15.15
N VAL A 23 21.01 -17.50 -15.73
CA VAL A 23 19.99 -18.24 -14.96
C VAL A 23 20.58 -19.54 -14.41
N ALA A 24 21.35 -20.28 -15.21
CA ALA A 24 22.00 -21.50 -14.75
C ALA A 24 23.00 -21.20 -13.61
N ASP A 25 23.86 -20.20 -13.78
CA ASP A 25 24.81 -19.75 -12.76
C ASP A 25 24.10 -19.34 -11.47
N PHE A 26 23.00 -18.56 -11.58
CA PHE A 26 22.19 -18.19 -10.42
C PHE A 26 21.65 -19.41 -9.67
N ASN A 27 21.17 -20.41 -10.41
CA ASN A 27 20.60 -21.62 -9.85
C ASN A 27 21.68 -22.47 -9.14
N ASP A 28 22.85 -22.60 -9.75
CA ASP A 28 23.96 -23.34 -9.17
C ASP A 28 24.52 -22.67 -7.90
N GLU A 29 24.68 -21.34 -7.92
CA GLU A 29 25.26 -20.56 -6.80
C GLU A 29 24.39 -20.57 -5.54
N ASN A 30 23.06 -20.66 -5.68
CA ASN A 30 22.12 -20.48 -4.57
C ASN A 30 21.51 -21.79 -4.07
N GLY A 31 22.06 -22.94 -4.47
CA GLY A 31 21.65 -24.25 -3.96
C GLY A 31 20.27 -24.71 -4.46
N ASP A 32 20.03 -24.56 -5.77
CA ASP A 32 18.80 -24.95 -6.49
C ASP A 32 17.57 -24.02 -6.27
N PRO A 33 17.68 -22.68 -6.44
CA PRO A 33 16.51 -21.86 -6.69
C PRO A 33 15.93 -22.26 -8.05
N ASN A 34 14.61 -22.46 -8.10
CA ASN A 34 13.94 -22.88 -9.32
C ASN A 34 13.58 -21.67 -10.20
N VAL A 35 14.58 -21.06 -10.84
CA VAL A 35 14.34 -20.04 -11.88
C VAL A 35 14.26 -20.71 -13.24
N GLU A 36 13.14 -20.50 -13.94
CA GLU A 36 12.89 -20.97 -15.30
C GLU A 36 12.87 -19.78 -16.26
N LEU A 37 13.49 -19.94 -17.43
CA LEU A 37 13.53 -18.92 -18.48
C LEU A 37 12.92 -19.47 -19.77
N GLU A 38 11.93 -18.78 -20.31
CA GLU A 38 11.43 -19.02 -21.66
C GLU A 38 11.89 -17.89 -22.59
N ILE A 39 12.50 -18.27 -23.72
CA ILE A 39 13.12 -17.33 -24.65
C ILE A 39 12.32 -17.30 -25.95
N TYR A 40 12.03 -16.11 -26.43
CA TYR A 40 11.35 -15.84 -27.69
C TYR A 40 12.17 -14.84 -28.50
N ASP A 41 12.36 -15.11 -29.79
CA ASP A 41 13.19 -14.29 -30.68
C ASP A 41 12.39 -13.16 -31.38
N ASN A 42 11.09 -13.09 -31.13
CA ASN A 42 10.21 -12.08 -31.70
C ASN A 42 9.04 -11.73 -30.77
N ILE A 43 8.47 -10.54 -30.99
CA ILE A 43 7.39 -9.98 -30.17
C ILE A 43 6.13 -10.84 -30.21
N ASN A 44 5.75 -11.37 -31.38
CA ASN A 44 4.48 -12.05 -31.58
C ASN A 44 4.41 -13.37 -30.79
N ASP A 45 5.50 -14.15 -30.81
CA ASP A 45 5.54 -15.40 -30.06
C ASP A 45 5.62 -15.13 -28.55
N GLY A 46 6.39 -14.11 -28.14
CA GLY A 46 6.42 -13.65 -26.75
C GLY A 46 5.04 -13.21 -26.24
N LEU A 47 4.25 -12.54 -27.07
CA LEU A 47 2.86 -12.17 -26.78
C LEU A 47 1.95 -13.37 -26.58
N GLU A 48 2.01 -14.32 -27.52
CA GLU A 48 1.20 -15.52 -27.45
C GLU A 48 1.50 -16.29 -26.16
N ALA A 49 2.77 -16.35 -25.76
CA ALA A 49 3.18 -16.92 -24.49
C ALA A 49 2.58 -16.17 -23.29
N LEU A 50 2.70 -14.84 -23.25
CA LEU A 50 2.17 -13.99 -22.17
C LEU A 50 0.65 -14.12 -21.99
N ASN A 51 -0.09 -14.32 -23.08
CA ASN A 51 -1.54 -14.49 -23.04
C ASN A 51 -1.96 -15.88 -22.57
N ASN A 52 -1.15 -16.90 -22.85
CA ASN A 52 -1.49 -18.31 -22.58
C ASN A 52 -0.86 -18.85 -21.29
N SER A 53 0.16 -18.17 -20.77
CA SER A 53 0.96 -18.60 -19.62
C SER A 53 1.17 -17.49 -18.62
N TYR A 54 1.39 -17.88 -17.37
CA TYR A 54 1.75 -16.95 -16.29
C TYR A 54 3.26 -16.80 -16.18
N PHE A 55 3.73 -15.57 -15.97
CA PHE A 55 5.13 -15.24 -15.73
C PHE A 55 5.25 -14.31 -14.50
N ASP A 56 6.36 -14.46 -13.77
CA ASP A 56 6.73 -13.64 -12.62
C ASP A 56 7.58 -12.41 -12.99
N GLY A 57 8.12 -12.37 -14.21
CA GLY A 57 8.92 -11.24 -14.69
C GLY A 57 9.21 -11.35 -16.17
N ALA A 58 9.50 -10.21 -16.81
CA ALA A 58 9.82 -10.13 -18.23
C ALA A 58 11.12 -9.33 -18.47
N ILE A 59 11.98 -9.87 -19.33
CA ILE A 59 13.18 -9.20 -19.84
C ILE A 59 12.95 -8.97 -21.33
N ILE A 60 13.05 -7.72 -21.78
CA ILE A 60 12.67 -7.32 -23.13
C ILE A 60 13.79 -6.52 -23.77
N ASP A 61 14.26 -6.96 -24.95
CA ASP A 61 15.01 -6.09 -25.85
C ASP A 61 14.06 -5.16 -26.60
N MET A 62 14.47 -3.91 -26.74
CA MET A 62 13.73 -2.88 -27.46
C MET A 62 13.93 -2.96 -28.97
N LYS A 63 14.99 -3.63 -29.43
CA LYS A 63 15.30 -3.75 -30.85
C LYS A 63 15.08 -5.18 -31.32
N LEU A 64 13.83 -5.52 -31.56
CA LEU A 64 13.43 -6.83 -32.08
C LEU A 64 13.22 -6.66 -33.59
N ALA A 65 14.15 -7.14 -34.41
CA ALA A 65 14.24 -6.98 -35.86
C ALA A 65 14.74 -5.60 -36.38
N ALA A 66 14.86 -5.49 -37.72
CA ALA A 66 15.65 -4.48 -38.42
C ALA A 66 14.93 -3.14 -38.69
N ASP A 67 13.62 -3.02 -38.46
CA ASP A 67 12.77 -1.96 -39.00
C ASP A 67 12.24 -0.96 -37.93
N GLY A 68 13.14 -0.43 -37.09
CA GLY A 68 13.08 0.92 -36.49
C GLY A 68 11.88 1.40 -35.63
N ASP A 69 10.74 0.70 -35.53
CA ASP A 69 9.53 1.12 -34.78
C ASP A 69 9.01 0.04 -33.80
N GLU A 70 9.70 -1.09 -33.67
CA GLU A 70 9.30 -2.23 -32.85
C GLU A 70 9.42 -1.95 -31.34
N GLY A 71 10.33 -1.05 -30.95
CA GLY A 71 10.48 -0.63 -29.56
C GLY A 71 9.22 0.04 -28.99
N ASN A 72 8.48 0.79 -29.81
CA ASN A 72 7.20 1.39 -29.40
C ASN A 72 6.12 0.31 -29.27
N GLN A 73 6.11 -0.67 -30.17
CA GLN A 73 5.17 -1.79 -30.13
C GLN A 73 5.39 -2.66 -28.89
N ALA A 74 6.65 -2.94 -28.52
CA ALA A 74 7.00 -3.62 -27.28
C ALA A 74 6.51 -2.83 -26.05
N LEU A 75 6.62 -1.50 -26.05
CA LEU A 75 6.14 -0.66 -24.94
C LEU A 75 4.62 -0.63 -24.81
N ASP A 76 3.88 -0.46 -25.91
CA ASP A 76 2.42 -0.46 -25.90
C ASP A 76 1.89 -1.81 -25.42
N LEU A 77 2.55 -2.88 -25.83
CA LEU A 77 2.29 -4.24 -25.40
C LEU A 77 2.54 -4.48 -23.92
N ILE A 78 3.67 -3.99 -23.39
CA ILE A 78 3.97 -4.03 -21.96
C ILE A 78 2.88 -3.28 -21.19
N ARG A 79 2.51 -2.08 -21.65
CA ARG A 79 1.46 -1.26 -21.02
C ARG A 79 0.11 -1.96 -21.00
N GLU A 80 -0.27 -2.64 -22.07
CA GLU A 80 -1.57 -3.29 -22.18
C GLU A 80 -1.65 -4.60 -21.40
N ASN A 81 -0.59 -5.42 -21.43
CA ASN A 81 -0.66 -6.82 -21.02
C ASN A 81 0.17 -7.16 -19.77
N LEU A 82 1.16 -6.35 -19.39
CA LEU A 82 2.10 -6.66 -18.31
C LEU A 82 1.91 -5.81 -17.05
N LYS A 83 0.77 -5.13 -16.87
CA LYS A 83 0.53 -4.15 -15.78
C LYS A 83 0.87 -4.59 -14.35
N ARG A 84 1.00 -5.90 -14.09
CA ARG A 84 1.35 -6.46 -12.77
C ARG A 84 2.49 -7.49 -12.83
N ILE A 85 3.28 -7.47 -13.90
CA ILE A 85 4.46 -8.30 -14.10
C ILE A 85 5.66 -7.35 -14.15
N PRO A 86 6.63 -7.45 -13.23
CA PRO A 86 7.83 -6.63 -13.27
C PRO A 86 8.57 -6.77 -14.62
N VAL A 87 9.07 -5.66 -15.17
CA VAL A 87 9.73 -5.64 -16.48
C VAL A 87 11.13 -5.03 -16.40
N ALA A 88 12.12 -5.72 -16.99
CA ALA A 88 13.45 -5.20 -17.25
C ALA A 88 13.62 -4.96 -18.74
N ILE A 89 14.12 -3.78 -19.10
CA ILE A 89 14.39 -3.44 -20.50
C ILE A 89 15.90 -3.45 -20.73
N CYS A 90 16.38 -4.25 -21.68
CA CYS A 90 17.80 -4.35 -22.01
C CYS A 90 18.02 -3.77 -23.41
N THR A 91 18.80 -2.68 -23.54
CA THR A 91 18.98 -2.01 -24.84
C THR A 91 20.37 -1.43 -25.01
N GLY A 92 20.84 -1.27 -26.25
CA GLY A 92 22.07 -0.54 -26.56
C GLY A 92 21.93 0.99 -26.44
N THR A 93 20.70 1.52 -26.52
CA THR A 93 20.41 2.97 -26.57
C THR A 93 19.34 3.35 -25.54
N PRO A 94 19.66 3.37 -24.24
CA PRO A 94 18.67 3.64 -23.18
C PRO A 94 18.12 5.07 -23.21
N ASP A 95 18.91 6.06 -23.66
CA ASP A 95 18.57 7.48 -23.61
C ASP A 95 17.50 7.90 -24.64
N SER A 96 17.18 7.06 -25.62
CA SER A 96 16.23 7.37 -26.69
C SER A 96 14.78 7.03 -26.34
N ILE A 97 14.50 6.50 -25.15
CA ILE A 97 13.20 5.93 -24.80
C ILE A 97 12.49 6.80 -23.75
N SER A 98 11.29 7.27 -24.08
CA SER A 98 10.40 7.93 -23.12
C SER A 98 9.46 6.91 -22.48
N PHE A 99 9.66 6.63 -21.19
CA PHE A 99 8.78 5.76 -20.42
C PHE A 99 7.68 6.58 -19.75
N SER A 100 6.52 5.94 -19.58
CA SER A 100 5.38 6.46 -18.83
C SER A 100 5.27 5.72 -17.50
N ASP A 101 4.68 6.37 -16.49
CA ASP A 101 4.54 5.83 -15.11
C ASP A 101 3.64 4.58 -15.00
N ASP A 102 3.02 4.15 -16.10
CA ASP A 102 2.10 3.00 -16.18
C ASP A 102 2.79 1.66 -16.48
N ILE A 103 4.11 1.66 -16.68
CA ILE A 103 4.90 0.45 -16.88
C ILE A 103 5.51 -0.01 -15.54
N PRO A 104 5.34 -1.28 -15.12
CA PRO A 104 5.96 -1.84 -13.91
C PRO A 104 7.46 -2.14 -14.11
N LEU A 105 8.21 -1.09 -14.43
CA LEU A 105 9.62 -1.15 -14.80
C LEU A 105 10.51 -1.33 -13.56
N ILE A 106 11.34 -2.38 -13.55
CA ILE A 106 12.39 -2.54 -12.54
C ILE A 106 13.68 -1.81 -12.92
N GLY A 107 13.85 -1.53 -14.22
CA GLY A 107 14.96 -0.74 -14.73
C GLY A 107 15.15 -0.83 -16.23
N VAL A 108 15.92 0.13 -16.76
CA VAL A 108 16.44 0.13 -18.13
C VAL A 108 17.94 -0.10 -18.04
N PHE A 109 18.41 -1.18 -18.63
CA PHE A 109 19.78 -1.65 -18.54
C PHE A 109 20.46 -1.53 -19.90
N LYS A 110 21.65 -0.93 -19.89
CA LYS A 110 22.44 -0.81 -21.10
C LYS A 110 23.22 -2.09 -21.36
N LYS A 111 23.05 -2.66 -22.56
CA LYS A 111 23.76 -3.88 -22.99
C LYS A 111 25.28 -3.66 -22.88
N GLY A 112 25.98 -4.62 -22.28
CA GLY A 112 27.44 -4.56 -22.06
C GLY A 112 27.89 -3.81 -20.80
N GLU A 113 27.02 -3.06 -20.12
CA GLU A 113 27.35 -2.37 -18.86
C GLU A 113 26.82 -3.11 -17.64
N VAL A 114 25.69 -3.82 -17.78
CA VAL A 114 25.05 -4.61 -16.71
C VAL A 114 25.03 -6.08 -17.09
N LYS A 115 25.27 -6.96 -16.12
CA LYS A 115 25.23 -8.42 -16.32
C LYS A 115 23.81 -8.94 -16.08
N TYR A 116 23.38 -9.92 -16.87
CA TYR A 116 22.08 -10.58 -16.69
C TYR A 116 21.91 -11.19 -15.29
N ILE A 117 22.98 -11.68 -14.65
CA ILE A 117 22.93 -12.21 -13.29
C ILE A 117 22.42 -11.18 -12.26
N ASP A 118 22.74 -9.90 -12.44
CA ASP A 118 22.30 -8.84 -11.55
C ASP A 118 20.82 -8.47 -11.79
N ILE A 119 20.37 -8.57 -13.05
CA ILE A 119 18.96 -8.41 -13.42
C ILE A 119 18.12 -9.56 -12.82
N ILE A 120 18.60 -10.80 -12.92
CA ILE A 120 17.95 -11.98 -12.35
C ILE A 120 17.84 -11.87 -10.83
N LYS A 121 18.88 -11.37 -10.14
CA LYS A 121 18.83 -11.07 -8.70
C LYS A 121 17.72 -10.09 -8.34
N ASN A 122 17.56 -9.01 -9.12
CA ASN A 122 16.46 -8.05 -8.88
C ASN A 122 15.08 -8.72 -9.00
N PHE A 123 14.87 -9.56 -10.01
CA PHE A 123 13.63 -10.33 -10.14
C PHE A 123 13.42 -11.30 -8.98
N TRP A 124 14.48 -11.99 -8.58
CA TRP A 124 14.43 -12.93 -7.47
C TRP A 124 14.06 -12.24 -6.15
N ASP A 125 14.68 -11.10 -5.85
CA ASP A 125 14.39 -10.31 -4.66
C ASP A 125 12.91 -9.88 -4.62
N ILE A 126 12.34 -9.50 -5.76
CA ILE A 126 10.89 -9.22 -5.88
C ILE A 126 10.08 -10.50 -5.68
N TYR A 127 10.44 -11.60 -6.33
CA TYR A 127 9.71 -12.87 -6.28
C TYR A 127 9.64 -13.47 -4.87
N ILE A 128 10.72 -13.38 -4.07
CA ILE A 128 10.76 -13.90 -2.70
C ILE A 128 9.85 -13.11 -1.75
N THR A 129 9.54 -11.84 -2.05
CA THR A 129 8.52 -11.09 -1.29
C THR A 129 7.11 -11.67 -1.46
N GLY A 130 6.89 -12.44 -2.53
CA GLY A 130 5.58 -12.97 -2.89
C GLY A 130 4.68 -11.97 -3.63
N LEU A 131 5.17 -10.78 -3.99
CA LEU A 131 4.39 -9.74 -4.67
C LEU A 131 3.67 -10.28 -5.91
N THR A 132 4.37 -11.00 -6.80
CA THR A 132 3.80 -11.57 -8.03
C THR A 132 2.78 -12.67 -7.72
N LYS A 133 3.00 -13.46 -6.66
CA LYS A 133 2.06 -14.49 -6.16
C LYS A 133 0.77 -13.88 -5.58
N ILE A 134 0.82 -12.63 -5.12
CA ILE A 134 -0.33 -11.90 -4.59
C ILE A 134 -1.06 -11.15 -5.71
N MET A 135 -0.32 -10.35 -6.48
CA MET A 135 -0.85 -9.35 -7.43
C MET A 135 -0.94 -9.82 -8.87
N GLY A 136 -0.19 -10.85 -9.26
CA GLY A 136 -0.17 -11.37 -10.63
C GLY A 136 -1.55 -11.87 -11.10
N GLY A 137 -1.73 -12.07 -12.40
CA GLY A 137 -3.04 -12.39 -13.01
C GLY A 137 -3.70 -13.69 -12.50
N VAL A 138 -2.94 -14.58 -11.85
CA VAL A 138 -3.44 -15.79 -11.17
C VAL A 138 -3.12 -15.82 -9.67
N GLY A 139 -2.81 -14.64 -9.13
CA GLY A 139 -2.39 -14.43 -7.74
C GLY A 139 -3.53 -14.62 -6.73
N GLN A 140 -3.18 -14.48 -5.45
CA GLN A 140 -4.14 -14.66 -4.35
C GLN A 140 -5.31 -13.68 -4.42
N ILE A 141 -5.09 -12.42 -4.85
CA ILE A 141 -6.16 -11.43 -4.99
C ILE A 141 -7.18 -11.87 -6.05
N GLU A 142 -6.73 -12.27 -7.23
CA GLU A 142 -7.63 -12.69 -8.33
C GLU A 142 -8.43 -13.95 -7.98
N LYS A 143 -7.78 -14.90 -7.31
CA LYS A 143 -8.46 -16.09 -6.77
C LYS A 143 -9.54 -15.71 -5.77
N SER A 144 -9.22 -14.82 -4.81
CA SER A 144 -10.19 -14.36 -3.80
C SER A 144 -11.34 -13.61 -4.44
N LEU A 145 -11.08 -12.67 -5.36
CA LEU A 145 -12.13 -11.93 -6.08
C LEU A 145 -13.07 -12.86 -6.86
N SER A 146 -12.51 -13.85 -7.56
CA SER A 146 -13.29 -14.86 -8.27
C SER A 146 -14.21 -15.65 -7.33
N GLN A 147 -13.69 -16.08 -6.17
CA GLN A 147 -14.49 -16.78 -5.16
C GLN A 147 -15.57 -15.87 -4.55
N ILE A 148 -15.24 -14.61 -4.24
CA ILE A 148 -16.17 -13.61 -3.72
C ILE A 148 -17.34 -13.40 -4.68
N PHE A 149 -17.03 -13.23 -5.96
CA PHE A 149 -18.05 -13.07 -7.00
C PHE A 149 -18.98 -14.29 -7.07
N ILE A 150 -18.42 -15.50 -7.20
CA ILE A 150 -19.20 -16.73 -7.41
C ILE A 150 -20.01 -17.12 -6.17
N LYS A 151 -19.43 -17.01 -4.98
CA LYS A 151 -20.00 -17.55 -3.74
C LYS A 151 -20.82 -16.55 -2.94
N HIS A 152 -20.58 -15.25 -3.12
CA HIS A 152 -21.22 -14.21 -2.30
C HIS A 152 -22.01 -13.21 -3.15
N LEU A 153 -21.34 -12.45 -4.02
CA LEU A 153 -22.00 -11.33 -4.73
C LEU A 153 -23.09 -11.80 -5.69
N LEU A 154 -22.79 -12.78 -6.55
CA LEU A 154 -23.75 -13.24 -7.56
C LEU A 154 -24.98 -13.91 -6.93
N PRO A 155 -24.87 -14.81 -5.94
CA PRO A 155 -26.04 -15.40 -5.27
C PRO A 155 -26.94 -14.39 -4.53
N GLU A 156 -26.37 -13.31 -3.97
CA GLU A 156 -27.15 -12.27 -3.31
C GLU A 156 -27.96 -11.42 -4.30
N ILE A 157 -27.43 -11.21 -5.51
CA ILE A 157 -28.11 -10.45 -6.56
C ILE A 157 -29.13 -11.33 -7.29
N PHE A 158 -28.69 -12.52 -7.71
CA PHE A 158 -29.48 -13.49 -8.46
C PHE A 158 -30.03 -14.58 -7.53
N ILE A 159 -31.21 -14.32 -6.97
CA ILE A 159 -31.92 -15.27 -6.13
C ILE A 159 -32.61 -16.30 -7.04
N LYS A 160 -32.08 -17.53 -7.09
CA LYS A 160 -32.76 -18.64 -7.76
C LYS A 160 -34.08 -18.88 -7.03
N SER A 161 -35.20 -18.63 -7.71
CA SER A 161 -36.52 -19.04 -7.24
C SER A 161 -36.54 -20.56 -7.14
N THR A 162 -36.30 -21.10 -5.96
CA THR A 162 -36.54 -22.53 -5.70
C THR A 162 -38.03 -22.77 -5.86
N VAL A 163 -38.38 -23.51 -6.91
CA VAL A 163 -39.74 -23.94 -7.21
C VAL A 163 -40.20 -24.90 -6.11
N SER A 164 -40.83 -24.36 -5.07
CA SER A 164 -41.75 -25.07 -4.18
C SER A 164 -42.30 -24.09 -3.16
N ASP A 165 -43.20 -23.20 -3.59
CA ASP A 165 -44.55 -23.21 -3.05
C ASP A 165 -45.41 -22.13 -3.71
N LYS A 166 -46.66 -22.48 -3.88
CA LYS A 166 -47.68 -21.81 -4.66
C LYS A 166 -47.76 -20.31 -4.32
N GLY A 167 -47.46 -19.45 -5.30
CA GLY A 167 -48.07 -18.12 -5.40
C GLY A 167 -47.33 -16.92 -4.81
N SER A 168 -46.02 -16.97 -4.57
CA SER A 168 -45.27 -15.76 -4.18
C SER A 168 -44.32 -15.31 -5.29
N ALA A 169 -44.45 -14.04 -5.68
CA ALA A 169 -43.68 -13.38 -6.73
C ALA A 169 -42.16 -13.55 -6.51
N SER A 170 -41.42 -13.64 -7.61
CA SER A 170 -39.95 -13.55 -7.63
C SER A 170 -39.46 -12.50 -6.63
N SER A 171 -38.85 -12.94 -5.54
CA SER A 171 -38.32 -12.03 -4.53
C SER A 171 -37.11 -11.32 -5.13
N GLU A 172 -37.32 -10.11 -5.62
CA GLU A 172 -36.27 -9.20 -6.05
C GLU A 172 -35.27 -9.00 -4.90
N SER A 173 -33.97 -9.11 -5.19
CA SER A 173 -32.92 -8.89 -4.19
C SER A 173 -32.86 -7.42 -3.75
N ASN A 174 -32.36 -7.19 -2.53
CA ASN A 174 -32.19 -5.83 -2.02
C ASN A 174 -31.24 -5.02 -2.90
N TRP A 175 -30.18 -5.64 -3.44
CA TRP A 175 -29.27 -4.98 -4.38
C TRP A 175 -29.97 -4.47 -5.64
N VAL A 176 -30.88 -5.26 -6.23
CA VAL A 176 -31.68 -4.80 -7.38
C VAL A 176 -32.64 -3.67 -6.96
N ARG A 177 -33.23 -3.75 -5.77
CA ARG A 177 -34.07 -2.67 -5.22
C ARG A 177 -33.31 -1.37 -5.00
N TYR A 178 -32.07 -1.45 -4.50
CA TYR A 178 -31.20 -0.28 -4.34
C TYR A 178 -30.83 0.30 -5.70
N ALA A 179 -30.43 -0.54 -6.66
CA ALA A 179 -30.03 -0.10 -8.00
C ALA A 179 -31.18 0.60 -8.76
N LYS A 180 -32.42 0.14 -8.58
CA LYS A 180 -33.61 0.79 -9.14
C LYS A 180 -33.88 2.18 -8.56
N LYS A 181 -33.44 2.46 -7.33
CA LYS A 181 -33.54 3.78 -6.71
C LYS A 181 -32.37 4.69 -7.10
N ASN A 182 -31.16 4.17 -7.02
CA ASN A 182 -29.92 4.86 -7.36
C ASN A 182 -28.84 3.86 -7.77
N SER A 183 -28.66 3.67 -9.07
CA SER A 183 -27.70 2.70 -9.63
C SER A 183 -26.26 3.05 -9.27
N HIS A 184 -25.88 4.33 -9.37
CA HIS A 184 -24.53 4.80 -9.09
C HIS A 184 -24.15 4.60 -7.62
N GLU A 185 -25.01 4.98 -6.67
CA GLU A 185 -24.76 4.76 -5.24
C GLU A 185 -24.73 3.26 -4.89
N THR A 186 -25.50 2.44 -5.60
CA THR A 186 -25.50 0.99 -5.41
C THR A 186 -24.20 0.36 -5.90
N GLU A 187 -23.66 0.81 -7.03
CA GLU A 187 -22.35 0.38 -7.53
C GLU A 187 -21.23 0.72 -6.54
N GLU A 188 -21.21 1.95 -6.03
CA GLU A 188 -20.30 2.39 -4.97
C GLU A 188 -20.44 1.54 -3.69
N ALA A 189 -21.66 1.17 -3.31
CA ALA A 189 -21.91 0.30 -2.17
C ALA A 189 -21.45 -1.14 -2.40
N LEU A 190 -21.64 -1.68 -3.61
CA LEU A 190 -21.17 -3.01 -4.01
C LEU A 190 -19.64 -3.06 -4.05
N LEU A 191 -18.97 -1.99 -4.48
CA LEU A 191 -17.51 -1.88 -4.41
C LEU A 191 -17.04 -2.02 -2.96
N ARG A 192 -17.59 -1.21 -2.04
CA ARG A 192 -17.27 -1.31 -0.60
C ARG A 192 -17.58 -2.69 -0.03
N HIS A 193 -18.70 -3.29 -0.43
CA HIS A 193 -19.09 -4.63 0.00
C HIS A 193 -18.10 -5.70 -0.47
N THR A 194 -17.63 -5.60 -1.72
CA THR A 194 -16.60 -6.48 -2.29
C THR A 194 -15.28 -6.36 -1.54
N ILE A 195 -14.84 -5.13 -1.25
CA ILE A 195 -13.62 -4.88 -0.46
C ILE A 195 -13.75 -5.42 0.96
N ASN A 196 -14.94 -5.35 1.58
CA ASN A 196 -15.17 -5.94 2.90
C ASN A 196 -15.03 -7.46 2.88
N HIS A 197 -15.58 -8.14 1.87
CA HIS A 197 -15.36 -9.58 1.68
C HIS A 197 -13.88 -9.90 1.45
N LEU A 198 -13.20 -9.13 0.60
CA LEU A 198 -11.78 -9.33 0.34
C LEU A 198 -10.95 -9.16 1.61
N THR A 199 -11.23 -8.12 2.40
CA THR A 199 -10.59 -7.90 3.70
C THR A 199 -10.86 -9.08 4.63
N HIS A 200 -12.11 -9.56 4.74
CA HIS A 200 -12.44 -10.71 5.58
C HIS A 200 -11.72 -12.00 5.13
N GLU A 201 -11.62 -12.21 3.81
CA GLU A 201 -10.98 -13.39 3.24
C GLU A 201 -9.46 -13.40 3.43
N LEU A 202 -8.81 -12.24 3.35
CA LEU A 202 -7.36 -12.11 3.46
C LEU A 202 -6.88 -11.90 4.91
N TYR A 203 -7.69 -11.25 5.75
CA TYR A 203 -7.38 -10.94 7.14
C TYR A 203 -7.71 -12.15 8.05
N LYS A 204 -7.13 -13.32 7.71
CA LYS A 204 -7.28 -14.59 8.45
C LYS A 204 -6.07 -14.94 9.31
N SER A 205 -5.04 -14.09 9.32
CA SER A 205 -3.77 -14.30 10.02
C SER A 205 -3.84 -13.84 11.47
N ASP A 206 -3.41 -14.72 12.38
CA ASP A 206 -3.09 -14.46 13.79
C ASP A 206 -1.60 -14.10 14.01
N GLY A 207 -0.86 -13.86 12.92
CA GLY A 207 0.57 -13.58 12.92
C GLY A 207 0.94 -12.16 13.37
N THR A 208 2.24 -11.96 13.57
CA THR A 208 2.84 -10.63 13.77
C THR A 208 2.74 -9.80 12.50
N CYS A 209 2.42 -8.51 12.63
CA CYS A 209 2.47 -7.56 11.51
C CYS A 209 3.85 -6.94 11.35
N TYR A 210 4.20 -6.62 10.11
CA TYR A 210 5.34 -5.75 9.79
C TYR A 210 4.95 -4.28 9.98
N PRO A 211 5.89 -3.43 10.43
CA PRO A 211 5.68 -1.98 10.59
C PRO A 211 5.05 -1.30 9.37
N ASP A 212 5.46 -1.67 8.16
CA ASP A 212 4.97 -1.09 6.91
C ASP A 212 3.47 -1.34 6.65
N GLU A 213 2.86 -2.36 7.26
CA GLU A 213 1.42 -2.61 7.15
C GLU A 213 0.56 -1.52 7.81
N MET A 214 1.14 -0.73 8.72
CA MET A 214 0.41 0.33 9.44
C MET A 214 0.09 1.54 8.57
N LEU A 215 0.83 1.77 7.49
CA LEU A 215 0.77 2.99 6.69
C LEU A 215 0.33 2.70 5.26
N ILE A 216 -0.58 3.51 4.75
CA ILE A 216 -1.02 3.52 3.35
C ILE A 216 -0.45 4.78 2.71
N ARG A 217 0.34 4.61 1.64
CA ARG A 217 0.79 5.72 0.79
C ARG A 217 -0.31 6.06 -0.22
N LEU A 218 -0.74 7.31 -0.24
CA LEU A 218 -1.86 7.77 -1.05
C LEU A 218 -1.36 8.12 -2.47
N LEU A 219 -2.10 7.68 -3.49
CA LEU A 219 -1.72 7.80 -4.91
C LEU A 219 -1.97 9.19 -5.52
N GLY A 220 -2.55 10.11 -4.76
CA GLY A 220 -2.84 11.46 -5.23
C GLY A 220 -3.51 12.31 -4.16
N PRO A 221 -3.89 13.56 -4.52
CA PRO A 221 -4.61 14.44 -3.61
C PRO A 221 -5.87 13.75 -3.09
N THR A 222 -5.91 13.51 -1.79
CA THR A 222 -7.01 12.81 -1.12
C THR A 222 -7.65 13.79 -0.13
N PRO A 223 -8.99 13.78 0.05
CA PRO A 223 -9.62 14.59 1.09
C PRO A 223 -9.04 14.28 2.47
N ILE A 224 -8.95 15.31 3.33
CA ILE A 224 -8.51 15.13 4.71
C ILE A 224 -9.53 14.26 5.44
N ASN A 225 -9.08 13.14 5.98
CA ASN A 225 -9.93 12.19 6.71
C ASN A 225 -9.23 11.74 8.01
N THR A 226 -9.98 11.08 8.89
CA THR A 226 -9.44 10.50 10.12
C THR A 226 -8.29 9.54 9.80
N GLY A 227 -7.19 9.68 10.54
CA GLY A 227 -5.99 8.87 10.37
C GLY A 227 -5.06 9.33 9.25
N CYS A 228 -5.42 10.35 8.46
CA CYS A 228 -4.47 10.99 7.54
C CYS A 228 -3.33 11.64 8.33
N ILE A 229 -2.11 11.54 7.78
CA ILE A 229 -0.93 12.21 8.30
C ILE A 229 -0.66 13.44 7.42
N LEU A 230 -0.64 14.61 8.07
CA LEU A 230 -0.37 15.90 7.47
C LEU A 230 1.01 16.39 7.89
N LYS A 231 1.71 17.07 6.99
CA LYS A 231 2.97 17.74 7.29
C LYS A 231 2.73 19.25 7.26
N HIS A 232 3.08 19.92 8.35
CA HIS A 232 3.04 21.38 8.40
C HIS A 232 4.15 21.93 7.49
N GLU A 233 3.81 22.85 6.59
CA GLU A 233 4.72 23.32 5.54
C GLU A 233 5.92 24.09 6.10
N GLU A 234 5.70 25.01 7.04
CA GLU A 234 6.79 25.81 7.62
C GLU A 234 7.67 25.03 8.62
N SER A 235 7.06 24.35 9.60
CA SER A 235 7.81 23.66 10.67
C SER A 235 8.31 22.28 10.27
N GLY A 236 7.73 21.67 9.24
CA GLY A 236 8.01 20.30 8.83
C GLY A 236 7.47 19.22 9.79
N ILE A 237 6.76 19.61 10.86
CA ILE A 237 6.23 18.70 11.87
C ILE A 237 5.04 17.93 11.30
N PHE A 238 4.96 16.64 11.63
CA PHE A 238 3.88 15.77 11.24
C PHE A 238 2.75 15.75 12.26
N TYR A 239 1.52 15.61 11.77
CA TYR A 239 0.31 15.54 12.58
C TYR A 239 -0.60 14.43 12.06
N ILE A 240 -1.30 13.74 12.95
CA ILE A 240 -2.39 12.81 12.60
C ILE A 240 -3.75 13.47 12.83
N VAL A 241 -4.66 13.31 11.87
CA VAL A 241 -6.04 13.77 11.96
C VAL A 241 -6.83 12.82 12.86
N MET A 242 -7.41 13.34 13.93
CA MET A 242 -8.17 12.56 14.92
C MET A 242 -9.64 12.95 15.02
N SER A 243 -10.11 13.93 14.24
CA SER A 243 -11.55 14.22 14.13
C SER A 243 -12.31 12.99 13.61
N PRO A 244 -13.53 12.71 14.11
CA PRO A 244 -14.37 11.64 13.58
C PRO A 244 -14.65 11.79 12.08
N ALA A 245 -14.64 10.68 11.34
CA ALA A 245 -14.85 10.71 9.89
C ALA A 245 -16.21 11.28 9.49
N CYS A 246 -17.24 11.09 10.33
CA CYS A 246 -18.57 11.66 10.12
C CYS A 246 -18.62 13.19 10.24
N ASP A 247 -17.64 13.80 10.91
CA ASP A 247 -17.53 15.25 11.06
C ASP A 247 -16.83 15.89 9.86
N LEU A 248 -15.85 15.17 9.27
CA LEU A 248 -15.06 15.60 8.11
C LEU A 248 -15.72 15.31 6.76
N ALA A 249 -16.78 14.50 6.73
CA ALA A 249 -17.48 14.18 5.49
C ALA A 249 -18.21 15.41 4.92
N GLU A 250 -17.81 15.82 3.72
CA GLU A 250 -18.49 16.87 2.96
C GLU A 250 -19.92 16.46 2.59
N ARG A 251 -20.89 17.32 2.92
CA ARG A 251 -22.30 17.10 2.54
C ARG A 251 -22.80 18.29 1.73
N LYS A 252 -23.66 18.01 0.74
CA LYS A 252 -24.41 19.06 0.07
C LYS A 252 -25.26 19.78 1.11
N SER A 253 -25.01 21.07 1.29
CA SER A 253 -25.90 21.96 2.02
C SER A 253 -26.68 22.78 1.02
N GLU A 254 -28.00 22.70 1.07
CA GLU A 254 -28.86 23.66 0.37
C GLU A 254 -28.72 25.00 1.09
N SER A 255 -27.96 25.92 0.51
CA SER A 255 -27.95 27.33 0.91
C SER A 255 -28.54 28.17 -0.22
N SER A 256 -29.11 29.32 0.13
CA SER A 256 -29.81 30.23 -0.79
C SER A 256 -28.92 30.81 -1.89
N GLU A 257 -27.61 30.55 -1.86
CA GLU A 257 -26.59 31.11 -2.76
C GLU A 257 -25.84 30.05 -3.60
N GLY A 258 -26.25 28.77 -3.56
CA GLY A 258 -25.70 27.70 -4.41
C GLY A 258 -25.42 26.38 -3.68
N GLU A 259 -24.95 25.37 -4.42
CA GLU A 259 -24.47 24.11 -3.84
C GLU A 259 -23.11 24.34 -3.14
N SER A 260 -23.13 24.55 -1.82
CA SER A 260 -21.91 24.52 -1.00
C SER A 260 -21.78 23.16 -0.33
N ARG A 261 -20.60 22.53 -0.42
CA ARG A 261 -20.28 21.35 0.38
C ARG A 261 -19.74 21.82 1.73
N LYS A 262 -20.32 21.32 2.83
CA LYS A 262 -19.90 21.68 4.18
C LYS A 262 -19.71 20.45 5.05
N CYS A 263 -18.68 20.49 5.88
CA CYS A 263 -18.43 19.52 6.94
C CYS A 263 -19.34 19.80 8.16
N ASN A 264 -19.49 18.79 9.00
CA ASN A 264 -20.27 18.90 10.24
C ASN A 264 -19.50 19.62 11.36
N THR A 265 -18.17 19.67 11.23
CA THR A 265 -17.29 20.43 12.10
C THR A 265 -16.75 21.65 11.36
N ASP A 266 -16.52 22.73 12.09
CA ASP A 266 -15.78 23.91 11.62
C ASP A 266 -14.27 23.79 11.90
N ARG A 267 -13.85 22.77 12.67
CA ARG A 267 -12.45 22.55 13.06
C ARG A 267 -12.04 21.09 12.96
N ALA A 268 -10.85 20.84 12.43
CA ALA A 268 -10.18 19.54 12.49
C ALA A 268 -9.29 19.45 13.72
N MET A 269 -9.32 18.30 14.42
CA MET A 269 -8.45 17.96 15.53
C MET A 269 -7.21 17.24 15.00
N LEU A 270 -6.05 17.84 15.23
CA LEU A 270 -4.74 17.30 14.85
C LEU A 270 -3.92 16.98 16.10
N VAL A 271 -3.20 15.85 16.06
CA VAL A 271 -2.30 15.43 17.15
C VAL A 271 -0.89 15.32 16.61
N GLU A 272 0.05 15.95 17.30
CA GLU A 272 1.45 16.00 16.87
C GLU A 272 2.12 14.61 16.91
N ILE A 273 2.91 14.32 15.88
CA ILE A 273 3.78 13.16 15.76
C ILE A 273 5.21 13.62 16.02
N GLN A 274 5.84 13.03 17.04
CA GLN A 274 7.21 13.36 17.44
C GLN A 274 8.18 12.26 17.01
N ASN A 275 9.36 12.64 16.53
CA ASN A 275 10.44 11.69 16.31
C ASN A 275 10.90 11.11 17.67
N LEU A 276 11.19 9.81 17.71
CA LEU A 276 11.72 9.17 18.91
C LEU A 276 13.06 9.78 19.36
N ASP A 277 13.90 10.23 18.42
CA ASP A 277 15.17 10.90 18.74
C ASP A 277 14.96 12.25 19.43
N ASP A 278 13.92 13.00 19.05
CA ASP A 278 13.55 14.24 19.74
C ASP A 278 13.01 13.97 21.15
N ILE A 279 12.23 12.90 21.31
CA ILE A 279 11.72 12.46 22.62
C ILE A 279 12.90 12.05 23.51
N LEU A 280 13.88 11.31 22.97
CA LEU A 280 15.09 10.89 23.67
C LEU A 280 15.94 12.07 24.09
N SER A 281 16.21 13.00 23.16
CA SER A 281 17.03 14.18 23.38
C SER A 281 16.42 15.10 24.44
N ASN A 282 15.09 15.10 24.59
CA ASN A 282 14.37 15.85 25.62
C ASN A 282 14.19 15.09 26.94
N ASN A 283 14.65 13.84 27.05
CA ASN A 283 14.50 13.05 28.26
C ASN A 283 15.54 13.46 29.34
N GLU A 284 15.05 13.89 30.51
CA GLU A 284 15.90 14.33 31.63
C GLU A 284 16.89 13.27 32.10
N LYS A 285 16.50 11.98 32.13
CA LYS A 285 17.41 10.90 32.52
C LYS A 285 18.51 10.71 31.49
N TYR A 286 18.17 10.81 30.21
CA TYR A 286 19.13 10.71 29.11
C TYR A 286 20.13 11.87 29.12
N LYS A 287 19.67 13.11 29.33
CA LYS A 287 20.54 14.30 29.46
C LYS A 287 21.52 14.21 30.64
N LYS A 288 21.11 13.58 31.74
CA LYS A 288 21.91 13.44 32.97
C LYS A 288 22.81 12.20 32.97
N ALA A 289 22.69 11.31 31.98
CA ALA A 289 23.51 10.11 31.89
C ALA A 289 24.96 10.46 31.61
N SER A 290 25.88 9.87 32.39
CA SER A 290 27.32 10.19 32.33
C SER A 290 28.12 9.25 31.45
N THR A 291 27.57 8.08 31.09
CA THR A 291 28.24 7.08 30.25
C THR A 291 27.39 6.66 29.06
N ASP A 292 28.03 6.19 27.99
CA ASP A 292 27.33 5.73 26.79
C ASP A 292 26.49 4.48 27.07
N THR A 293 26.94 3.58 27.95
CA THR A 293 26.14 2.42 28.39
C THR A 293 24.86 2.83 29.11
N GLN A 294 24.91 3.88 29.93
CA GLN A 294 23.70 4.41 30.58
C GLN A 294 22.74 5.04 29.57
N LYS A 295 23.26 5.82 28.61
CA LYS A 295 22.48 6.42 27.54
C LYS A 295 21.76 5.36 26.71
N GLU A 296 22.48 4.29 26.33
CA GLU A 296 21.94 3.18 25.56
C GLU A 296 20.83 2.43 26.31
N ASN A 297 21.05 2.11 27.60
CA ASN A 297 20.03 1.47 28.44
C ASN A 297 18.76 2.33 28.57
N ILE A 298 18.91 3.66 28.70
CA ILE A 298 17.78 4.60 28.75
C ILE A 298 17.06 4.64 27.41
N LYS A 299 17.80 4.71 26.29
CA LYS A 299 17.23 4.67 24.93
C LYS A 299 16.40 3.40 24.72
N GLN A 300 16.97 2.23 25.01
CA GLN A 300 16.29 0.94 24.86
C GLN A 300 15.04 0.83 25.74
N SER A 301 15.13 1.26 27.01
CA SER A 301 13.99 1.24 27.93
C SER A 301 12.86 2.18 27.48
N LEU A 302 13.20 3.40 27.04
CA LEU A 302 12.23 4.39 26.58
C LEU A 302 11.55 3.94 25.29
N PHE A 303 12.33 3.54 24.29
CA PHE A 303 11.82 3.13 22.98
C PHE A 303 11.04 1.82 23.09
N GLY A 304 11.56 0.84 23.84
CA GLY A 304 10.85 -0.42 24.12
C GLY A 304 9.55 -0.18 24.87
N GLY A 305 9.52 0.76 25.81
CA GLY A 305 8.30 1.18 26.50
C GLY A 305 7.26 1.76 25.53
N ILE A 306 7.65 2.69 24.68
CA ILE A 306 6.76 3.33 23.70
C ILE A 306 6.23 2.30 22.69
N LYS A 307 7.11 1.48 22.10
CA LYS A 307 6.75 0.41 21.14
C LYS A 307 5.82 -0.64 21.74
N ALA A 308 6.01 -0.99 23.01
CA ALA A 308 5.16 -1.94 23.72
C ALA A 308 3.89 -1.30 24.32
N ASN A 309 3.63 -0.01 24.06
CA ASN A 309 2.51 0.75 24.65
C ASN A 309 2.48 0.76 26.19
N LYS A 310 3.65 0.54 26.82
CA LYS A 310 3.83 0.53 28.29
C LYS A 310 4.49 1.82 28.80
N GLY A 311 5.26 2.48 27.96
CA GLY A 311 6.04 3.68 28.27
C GLY A 311 5.24 4.94 27.95
N GLY A 312 4.72 5.62 28.97
CA GLY A 312 3.97 6.86 28.81
C GLY A 312 2.64 6.60 28.10
N GLN A 313 1.56 6.53 28.88
CA GLN A 313 0.23 6.19 28.36
C GLN A 313 -0.34 7.17 27.30
N TYR A 314 0.33 8.30 27.08
CA TYR A 314 0.02 9.32 26.08
C TYR A 314 0.81 9.17 24.77
N TYR A 315 1.73 8.21 24.66
CA TYR A 315 2.43 7.93 23.41
C TYR A 315 1.83 6.74 22.69
N HIS A 316 1.64 6.86 21.38
CA HIS A 316 1.34 5.74 20.49
C HIS A 316 2.44 5.65 19.44
N TRP A 317 3.13 4.51 19.36
CA TRP A 317 4.23 4.32 18.43
C TRP A 317 3.75 4.24 16.97
N LEU A 318 4.49 4.89 16.07
CA LEU A 318 4.34 4.77 14.62
C LEU A 318 5.65 4.28 14.00
N PRO A 319 5.57 3.52 12.89
CA PRO A 319 6.74 3.06 12.17
C PRO A 319 7.51 4.24 11.53
N ILE A 320 8.61 3.91 10.87
CA ILE A 320 9.48 4.90 10.19
C ILE A 320 8.63 5.69 9.19
N LEU A 321 8.62 7.01 9.37
CA LEU A 321 8.26 7.99 8.34
C LEU A 321 9.55 8.44 7.67
N ASP A 322 9.51 8.99 6.45
CA ASP A 322 10.70 9.27 5.63
C ASP A 322 11.87 9.98 6.39
N SER A 323 11.57 10.79 7.41
CA SER A 323 12.56 11.49 8.27
C SER A 323 12.82 10.87 9.66
N CYS A 324 12.22 9.72 10.00
CA CYS A 324 12.19 9.16 11.36
C CYS A 324 12.82 7.77 11.41
N GLN A 325 14.16 7.69 11.34
CA GLN A 325 14.91 6.42 11.23
C GLN A 325 14.64 5.40 12.34
N GLU A 326 14.33 5.86 13.56
CA GLU A 326 14.04 4.99 14.72
C GLU A 326 12.53 4.74 14.93
N GLY A 327 11.69 5.39 14.10
CA GLY A 327 10.25 5.49 14.24
C GLY A 327 9.79 6.80 14.89
N ALA A 328 8.49 6.92 15.12
CA ALA A 328 7.88 8.11 15.70
C ALA A 328 6.85 7.74 16.79
N ALA A 329 6.33 8.74 17.49
CA ALA A 329 5.22 8.56 18.41
C ALA A 329 4.21 9.70 18.28
N ILE A 330 2.93 9.33 18.13
CA ILE A 330 1.82 10.26 18.33
C ILE A 330 1.81 10.63 19.81
N ASN A 331 1.87 11.92 20.13
CA ASN A 331 1.80 12.41 21.50
C ASN A 331 0.41 12.97 21.78
N PHE A 332 -0.43 12.19 22.46
CA PHE A 332 -1.81 12.55 22.80
C PHE A 332 -1.92 13.80 23.70
N ARG A 333 -0.82 14.36 24.22
CA ARG A 333 -0.83 15.64 24.94
C ARG A 333 -0.74 16.85 24.01
N ARG A 334 -0.30 16.67 22.77
CA ARG A 334 -0.02 17.73 21.81
C ARG A 334 -1.15 17.82 20.78
N VAL A 335 -2.34 18.15 21.29
CA VAL A 335 -3.55 18.31 20.48
C VAL A 335 -3.69 19.77 20.08
N SER A 336 -4.06 19.99 18.82
CA SER A 336 -4.33 21.29 18.23
C SER A 336 -5.58 21.20 17.37
N THR A 337 -6.23 22.34 17.12
CA THR A 337 -7.39 22.42 16.25
C THR A 337 -7.19 23.52 15.23
N TYR A 338 -7.57 23.26 13.99
CA TYR A 338 -7.43 24.18 12.86
C TYR A 338 -8.76 24.27 12.12
N ASP A 339 -9.13 25.46 11.68
CA ASP A 339 -10.24 25.63 10.75
C ASP A 339 -9.79 25.34 9.31
N GLU A 340 -10.72 25.37 8.37
CA GLU A 340 -10.45 25.09 6.95
C GLU A 340 -9.42 26.04 6.34
N ALA A 341 -9.46 27.33 6.70
CA ALA A 341 -8.53 28.32 6.18
C ALA A 341 -7.11 28.06 6.68
N ASP A 342 -6.96 27.74 7.96
CA ASP A 342 -5.68 27.38 8.56
C ASP A 342 -5.15 26.05 7.98
N LEU A 343 -6.00 25.05 7.78
CA LEU A 343 -5.60 23.77 7.17
C LEU A 343 -5.03 24.00 5.75
N ASN A 344 -5.75 24.74 4.91
CA ASN A 344 -5.34 25.04 3.55
C ASN A 344 -4.08 25.92 3.47
N LYS A 345 -3.80 26.69 4.52
CA LYS A 345 -2.66 27.60 4.59
C LYS A 345 -1.38 26.91 5.09
N TYR A 346 -1.49 26.07 6.11
CA TYR A 346 -0.32 25.55 6.82
C TYR A 346 0.02 24.10 6.47
N PHE A 347 -0.87 23.37 5.79
CA PHE A 347 -0.71 21.96 5.49
C PHE A 347 -0.92 21.66 4.01
N GLY A 348 -0.08 20.78 3.48
CA GLY A 348 -0.28 20.20 2.15
C GLY A 348 -1.34 19.09 2.15
N SER A 349 -1.65 18.57 0.96
CA SER A 349 -2.51 17.39 0.82
C SER A 349 -1.92 16.17 1.55
N PRO A 350 -2.76 15.32 2.17
CA PRO A 350 -2.29 14.11 2.82
C PRO A 350 -1.62 13.17 1.81
N VAL A 351 -0.48 12.63 2.20
CA VAL A 351 0.30 11.66 1.40
C VAL A 351 0.36 10.27 2.06
N ILE A 352 0.03 10.19 3.35
CA ILE A 352 0.03 8.97 4.14
C ILE A 352 -1.26 8.91 4.97
N GLN A 353 -1.82 7.71 5.14
CA GLN A 353 -2.90 7.44 6.07
C GLN A 353 -2.60 6.18 6.88
N VAL A 354 -3.01 6.15 8.15
CA VAL A 354 -2.94 4.92 8.94
C VAL A 354 -4.00 3.94 8.48
N ALA A 355 -3.61 2.68 8.24
CA ALA A 355 -4.53 1.64 7.83
C ALA A 355 -5.61 1.35 8.89
N SER A 356 -6.83 1.07 8.43
CA SER A 356 -8.03 0.92 9.28
C SER A 356 -7.87 -0.03 10.47
N PRO A 357 -7.21 -1.21 10.35
CA PRO A 357 -6.99 -2.08 11.50
C PRO A 357 -6.22 -1.42 12.66
N PHE A 358 -5.22 -0.60 12.35
CA PHE A 358 -4.37 0.08 13.33
C PHE A 358 -4.98 1.40 13.82
N LEU A 359 -5.69 2.11 12.95
CA LEU A 359 -6.34 3.38 13.29
C LEU A 359 -7.33 3.23 14.44
N LYS A 360 -8.07 2.11 14.49
CA LYS A 360 -9.01 1.81 15.59
C LYS A 360 -8.32 1.76 16.95
N ASP A 361 -7.12 1.19 17.04
CA ASP A 361 -6.35 1.15 18.27
C ASP A 361 -5.86 2.55 18.67
N ILE A 362 -5.37 3.34 17.71
CA ILE A 362 -4.97 4.74 17.96
C ILE A 362 -6.14 5.54 18.54
N ILE A 363 -7.31 5.49 17.92
CA ILE A 363 -8.52 6.21 18.36
C ILE A 363 -8.96 5.72 19.76
N SER A 364 -8.95 4.42 19.99
CA SER A 364 -9.33 3.84 21.29
C SER A 364 -8.38 4.30 22.40
N ARG A 365 -7.08 4.31 22.14
CA ARG A 365 -6.05 4.75 23.09
C ARG A 365 -6.10 6.24 23.34
N PHE A 366 -6.30 7.05 22.30
CA PHE A 366 -6.51 8.49 22.43
C PHE A 366 -7.73 8.79 23.31
N SER A 367 -8.87 8.15 23.03
CA SER A 367 -10.11 8.30 23.81
C SER A 367 -9.89 7.88 25.27
N SER A 368 -9.23 6.74 25.48
CA SER A 368 -8.90 6.21 26.81
C SER A 368 -7.92 7.09 27.58
N TYR A 369 -7.04 7.83 26.88
CA TYR A 369 -6.14 8.80 27.49
C TYR A 369 -6.91 10.02 27.98
N TYR A 370 -7.76 10.60 27.13
CA TYR A 370 -8.53 11.80 27.43
C TYR A 370 -9.67 11.59 28.42
N ALA A 371 -10.25 10.39 28.48
CA ALA A 371 -11.34 10.07 29.41
C ALA A 371 -10.90 9.88 30.87
N ARG A 372 -9.59 9.96 31.17
CA ARG A 372 -9.06 9.70 32.50
C ARG A 372 -9.53 10.73 33.49
N GLN A 373 -10.17 10.23 34.54
CA GLN A 373 -10.41 11.00 35.75
C GLN A 373 -9.13 10.97 36.57
N GLY A 374 -8.51 12.14 36.78
CA GLY A 374 -7.38 12.25 37.70
C GLY A 374 -7.83 12.00 39.13
N GLN A 375 -7.02 11.28 39.90
CA GLN A 375 -7.15 11.26 41.36
C GLN A 375 -6.16 12.27 41.94
N PRO A 376 -6.57 13.16 42.86
CA PRO A 376 -5.62 14.03 43.54
C PRO A 376 -4.62 13.20 44.35
N ASP A 377 -3.41 13.71 44.50
CA ASP A 377 -2.42 13.11 45.39
C ASP A 377 -2.97 13.12 46.81
N ILE A 378 -3.19 11.93 47.36
CA ILE A 378 -3.65 11.79 48.74
C ILE A 378 -2.42 11.98 49.64
N ASN A 379 -2.47 12.97 50.53
CA ASN A 379 -1.47 13.10 51.58
C ASN A 379 -1.59 11.88 52.51
N MET A 380 -0.59 11.01 52.46
CA MET A 380 -0.53 9.79 53.27
C MET A 380 0.10 10.03 54.65
N ASP A 381 0.65 11.23 54.90
CA ASP A 381 1.32 11.62 56.15
C ASP A 381 0.32 12.27 57.15
N LEU A 382 -0.88 11.68 57.30
CA LEU A 382 -1.90 12.13 58.27
C LEU A 382 -1.82 11.38 59.60
#